data_AF-A0A024VTY5-F1
#
_entry.id   AF-A0A024VTY5-F1
#
_cell.length_a   1.000
_cell.length_b   1.000
_cell.length_c   1.000
_cell.angle_alpha   90.00
_cell.angle_beta   90.00
_cell.angle_gamma   90.00
#
_symmetry.space_group_name_H-M   'P 1'
#
loop_
_entity.id
_entity.type
_entity.pdbx_description
1 polymer ?
#
loop_
_entity_poly.entity_id
_entity_poly.type
_entity_poly.pdbx_seq_one_letter_code
_entity_poly.pdbx_strand_id
1 'polypeptide(L)'
;MELIPSEEKTVNEIAEAIQKGVAKSIIPPSILTANASRGEYRKGVNKTDFNNLCSIMDRHSNDRREDGSGNDKYGGPCTGKGTGENDQRFIIGGTWETKEDEVNEDHKDVLLPPRRRHMCTSNLENLNVDSSGLSSSKVNDSFLGDVLLAAKYEGGYIKNNLSDKGDDTAICTAMKYSFADIGDIIRGKDLWDQNRDVKQLQENLKTIFW
;
A
#
# COMPACT_ATOMS: atom_id res chain seq x y z
N MET A 1 -43.26 0.88 27.99
CA MET A 1 -42.62 0.85 26.67
C MET A 1 -41.21 0.34 26.90
N GLU A 2 -41.02 -0.97 26.85
CA GLU A 2 -39.68 -1.58 26.97
C GLU A 2 -38.88 -1.19 25.74
N LEU A 3 -37.78 -0.48 25.95
CA LEU A 3 -36.74 -0.32 24.94
C LEU A 3 -36.11 -1.70 24.76
N ILE A 4 -36.40 -2.35 23.65
CA ILE A 4 -35.68 -3.55 23.22
C ILE A 4 -34.20 -3.13 23.10
N PRO A 5 -33.26 -3.72 23.85
CA PRO A 5 -31.85 -3.40 23.71
C PRO A 5 -31.44 -3.78 22.28
N SER A 6 -30.94 -2.81 21.51
CA SER A 6 -30.23 -3.15 20.27
C SER A 6 -29.04 -4.00 20.68
N GLU A 7 -28.96 -5.22 20.18
CA GLU A 7 -27.84 -6.13 20.42
C GLU A 7 -26.52 -5.39 20.11
N GLU A 8 -25.71 -5.15 21.15
CA GLU A 8 -24.43 -4.44 20.99
C GLU A 8 -23.52 -5.28 20.10
N LYS A 9 -22.97 -4.66 19.05
CA LYS A 9 -22.03 -5.30 18.12
C LYS A 9 -20.68 -4.64 18.22
N THR A 10 -19.63 -5.46 18.27
CA THR A 10 -18.25 -5.00 18.17
C THR A 10 -17.94 -4.52 16.76
N VAL A 11 -16.92 -3.67 16.63
CA VAL A 11 -16.42 -3.20 15.32
C VAL A 11 -15.99 -4.37 14.43
N ASN A 12 -15.40 -5.42 15.02
CA ASN A 12 -14.98 -6.61 14.27
C ASN A 12 -16.17 -7.38 13.69
N GLU A 13 -17.26 -7.55 14.45
CA GLU A 13 -18.47 -8.20 13.95
C GLU A 13 -19.12 -7.40 12.81
N ILE A 14 -19.07 -6.07 12.88
CA ILE A 14 -19.53 -5.20 11.79
C ILE A 14 -18.62 -5.38 10.57
N ALA A 15 -17.29 -5.38 10.74
CA ALA A 15 -16.33 -5.58 9.65
C ALA A 15 -16.52 -6.95 8.97
N GLU A 16 -16.73 -8.02 9.75
CA GLU A 16 -17.04 -9.34 9.22
C GLU A 16 -18.37 -9.36 8.44
N ALA A 17 -19.40 -8.68 8.95
CA ALA A 17 -20.68 -8.58 8.26
C ALA A 17 -20.54 -7.85 6.91
N ILE A 18 -19.76 -6.78 6.87
CA ILE A 18 -19.43 -6.05 5.62
C ILE A 18 -18.65 -6.98 4.68
N GLN A 19 -17.63 -7.69 5.15
CA GLN A 19 -16.85 -8.62 4.34
C GLN A 19 -17.72 -9.73 3.73
N LYS A 20 -18.63 -10.31 4.53
CA LYS A 20 -19.62 -11.31 4.07
C LYS A 20 -20.58 -10.72 3.04
N GLY A 21 -20.94 -9.45 3.18
CA GLY A 21 -21.76 -8.72 2.20
C GLY A 21 -21.04 -8.55 0.87
N VAL A 22 -19.79 -8.06 0.90
CA VAL A 22 -18.96 -7.83 -0.30
C VAL A 22 -18.70 -9.13 -1.05
N ALA A 23 -18.39 -10.23 -0.35
CA ALA A 23 -18.14 -11.54 -0.97
C ALA A 23 -19.31 -12.07 -1.82
N LYS A 24 -20.55 -11.63 -1.51
CA LYS A 24 -21.76 -12.02 -2.24
C LYS A 24 -22.04 -11.17 -3.48
N SER A 25 -21.43 -9.99 -3.59
CA SER A 25 -21.70 -9.00 -4.64
C SER A 25 -20.60 -8.89 -5.71
N ILE A 26 -19.58 -9.75 -5.68
CA ILE A 26 -18.41 -9.59 -6.56
C ILE A 26 -18.73 -10.05 -8.00
N ILE A 27 -18.30 -9.24 -8.96
CA ILE A 27 -17.95 -9.63 -10.35
C ILE A 27 -17.33 -11.05 -10.32
N PRO A 28 -17.56 -11.94 -11.31
CA PRO A 28 -16.96 -13.27 -11.31
C PRO A 28 -15.48 -13.21 -10.93
N PRO A 29 -15.05 -13.81 -9.79
CA PRO A 29 -13.69 -13.64 -9.28
C PRO A 29 -12.61 -13.98 -10.31
N SER A 30 -12.95 -14.83 -11.27
CA SER A 30 -12.07 -15.32 -12.33
C SER A 30 -11.45 -14.24 -13.21
N ILE A 31 -12.07 -13.06 -13.38
CA ILE A 31 -11.58 -12.03 -14.31
C ILE A 31 -10.59 -11.07 -13.62
N LEU A 32 -10.78 -10.80 -12.33
CA LEU A 32 -9.94 -9.89 -11.55
C LEU A 32 -8.86 -10.62 -10.73
N THR A 33 -8.93 -11.95 -10.61
CA THR A 33 -7.88 -12.73 -9.95
C THR A 33 -6.60 -12.69 -10.77
N ALA A 34 -5.58 -12.01 -10.24
CA ALA A 34 -4.26 -11.91 -10.83
C ALA A 34 -3.28 -12.96 -10.27
N ASN A 35 -2.22 -13.21 -11.03
CA ASN A 35 -1.06 -14.00 -10.61
C ASN A 35 0.23 -13.31 -11.07
N ALA A 36 0.95 -12.71 -10.11
CA ALA A 36 2.16 -11.95 -10.37
C ALA A 36 3.28 -12.74 -11.10
N SER A 37 3.32 -14.07 -10.99
CA SER A 37 4.27 -14.90 -11.76
C SER A 37 4.00 -14.91 -13.28
N ARG A 38 2.81 -14.46 -13.70
CA ARG A 38 2.41 -14.31 -15.11
C ARG A 38 2.59 -12.90 -15.66
N GLY A 39 2.92 -11.95 -14.79
CA GLY A 39 3.14 -10.55 -15.13
C GLY A 39 4.43 -10.33 -15.92
N GLU A 40 4.59 -9.11 -16.39
CA GLU A 40 5.79 -8.59 -17.02
C GLU A 40 6.31 -7.37 -16.24
N TYR A 41 7.64 -7.31 -16.10
CA TYR A 41 8.33 -6.33 -15.29
C TYR A 41 9.48 -5.75 -16.11
N ARG A 42 9.61 -4.42 -16.10
CA ARG A 42 10.52 -3.66 -16.98
C ARG A 42 11.96 -4.17 -17.00
N LYS A 43 12.44 -4.73 -15.89
CA LYS A 43 13.82 -5.20 -15.72
C LYS A 43 14.06 -6.67 -16.06
N GLY A 44 13.08 -7.36 -16.66
CA GLY A 44 13.26 -8.73 -17.14
C GLY A 44 13.61 -9.72 -16.01
N VAL A 45 12.80 -9.77 -14.96
CA VAL A 45 13.07 -10.58 -13.75
C VAL A 45 12.68 -12.05 -13.90
N ASN A 46 13.18 -12.88 -13.00
CA ASN A 46 12.70 -14.24 -12.86
C ASN A 46 11.30 -14.25 -12.22
N LYS A 47 10.27 -14.42 -13.04
CA LYS A 47 8.87 -14.34 -12.59
C LYS A 47 8.47 -15.45 -11.62
N THR A 48 9.22 -16.56 -11.56
CA THR A 48 8.96 -17.62 -10.57
C THR A 48 9.27 -17.18 -9.15
N ASP A 49 10.02 -16.09 -8.95
CA ASP A 49 10.31 -15.54 -7.63
C ASP A 49 9.01 -15.12 -6.92
N PHE A 50 7.93 -14.81 -7.65
CA PHE A 50 6.61 -14.56 -7.06
C PHE A 50 5.94 -15.80 -6.42
N ASN A 51 6.44 -17.01 -6.68
CA ASN A 51 5.96 -18.20 -5.96
C ASN A 51 6.46 -18.23 -4.50
N ASN A 52 7.53 -17.49 -4.21
CA ASN A 52 7.98 -17.22 -2.86
C ASN A 52 8.10 -15.70 -2.68
N LEU A 53 7.04 -15.07 -2.17
CA LEU A 53 6.99 -13.62 -2.00
C LEU A 53 8.17 -13.07 -1.19
N CYS A 54 8.83 -13.85 -0.34
CA CYS A 54 10.03 -13.40 0.36
C CYS A 54 11.26 -13.21 -0.56
N SER A 55 11.28 -13.86 -1.73
CA SER A 55 12.37 -13.82 -2.71
C SER A 55 12.32 -12.64 -3.67
N ILE A 56 11.18 -11.95 -3.79
CA ILE A 56 11.10 -10.78 -4.68
C ILE A 56 11.95 -9.63 -4.13
N MET A 57 12.59 -8.91 -5.04
CA MET A 57 13.50 -7.79 -4.78
C MET A 57 13.06 -6.56 -5.59
N ASP A 58 13.68 -5.41 -5.35
CA ASP A 58 13.34 -4.12 -5.97
C ASP A 58 13.13 -4.19 -7.48
N ARG A 59 13.92 -5.00 -8.19
CA ARG A 59 13.82 -5.18 -9.64
C ARG A 59 12.49 -5.76 -10.15
N HIS A 60 11.66 -6.36 -9.29
CA HIS A 60 10.36 -6.96 -9.65
C HIS A 60 9.26 -5.89 -9.70
N SER A 61 9.52 -4.82 -10.44
CA SER A 61 8.68 -3.63 -10.49
C SER A 61 8.65 -3.03 -11.89
N ASN A 62 7.58 -2.30 -12.18
CA ASN A 62 7.45 -1.44 -13.36
C ASN A 62 7.70 0.06 -13.05
N ASP A 63 8.38 0.39 -11.95
CA ASP A 63 8.83 1.75 -11.67
C ASP A 63 9.61 2.34 -12.87
N ARG A 64 9.34 3.60 -13.24
CA ARG A 64 9.91 4.32 -14.37
C ARG A 64 11.34 4.82 -14.14
N ARG A 65 11.80 4.92 -12.89
CA ARG A 65 13.13 5.43 -12.55
C ARG A 65 14.23 4.40 -12.82
N GLU A 66 15.45 4.87 -13.01
CA GLU A 66 16.64 4.03 -13.14
C GLU A 66 17.17 3.60 -11.78
N ASP A 67 17.79 2.42 -11.70
CA ASP A 67 18.41 1.92 -10.47
C ASP A 67 19.49 2.87 -9.95
N GLY A 68 19.52 3.08 -8.64
CA GLY A 68 20.57 3.87 -8.01
C GLY A 68 20.19 4.36 -6.62
N SER A 69 21.04 5.24 -6.09
CA SER A 69 20.84 5.89 -4.80
C SER A 69 20.54 7.37 -5.00
N GLY A 70 19.59 7.90 -4.22
CA GLY A 70 19.07 9.26 -4.37
C GLY A 70 17.54 9.25 -4.48
N ASN A 71 16.92 10.41 -4.28
CA ASN A 71 15.45 10.52 -4.29
C ASN A 71 14.87 10.42 -5.71
N ASP A 72 15.67 10.76 -6.73
CA ASP A 72 15.34 10.68 -8.16
C ASP A 72 15.64 9.31 -8.78
N LYS A 73 16.38 8.45 -8.06
CA LYS A 73 16.72 7.08 -8.47
C LYS A 73 15.81 6.07 -7.82
N TYR A 74 15.76 4.87 -8.40
CA TYR A 74 15.02 3.76 -7.83
C TYR A 74 15.91 2.94 -6.89
N GLY A 75 15.63 3.04 -5.60
CA GLY A 75 16.19 2.19 -4.55
C GLY A 75 15.16 1.26 -3.90
N GLY A 76 14.01 1.04 -4.56
CA GLY A 76 12.93 0.20 -4.04
C GLY A 76 11.70 0.95 -3.51
N PRO A 77 10.68 0.21 -3.01
CA PRO A 77 9.42 0.80 -2.53
C PRO A 77 9.55 1.81 -1.39
N CYS A 78 10.61 1.75 -0.59
CA CYS A 78 10.86 2.69 0.51
C CYS A 78 11.72 3.90 0.10
N THR A 79 12.04 4.09 -1.19
CA THR A 79 12.87 5.21 -1.65
C THR A 79 12.23 6.55 -1.29
N GLY A 80 12.97 7.40 -0.57
CA GLY A 80 12.50 8.71 -0.12
C GLY A 80 11.46 8.66 1.01
N LYS A 81 11.19 7.48 1.58
CA LYS A 81 10.18 7.28 2.63
C LYS A 81 10.84 7.15 3.99
N GLY A 82 11.22 8.30 4.57
CA GLY A 82 11.60 8.42 5.98
C GLY A 82 12.66 7.44 6.46
N THR A 83 13.72 7.19 5.69
CA THR A 83 14.79 6.25 6.05
C THR A 83 15.97 6.95 6.74
N GLY A 84 16.63 6.26 7.68
CA GLY A 84 17.86 6.74 8.33
C GLY A 84 17.59 7.61 9.56
N GLU A 85 18.47 8.58 9.83
CA GLU A 85 18.39 9.45 11.03
C GLU A 85 17.13 10.33 11.10
N ASN A 86 16.41 10.47 9.97
CA ASN A 86 15.17 11.24 9.86
C ASN A 86 13.90 10.37 9.92
N ASP A 87 14.00 9.08 10.28
CA ASP A 87 12.82 8.24 10.43
C ASP A 87 11.98 8.64 11.65
N GLN A 88 10.77 9.16 11.36
CA GLN A 88 9.80 9.58 12.38
C GLN A 88 8.66 8.56 12.57
N ARG A 89 8.63 7.43 11.85
CA ARG A 89 7.45 6.55 11.76
C ARG A 89 7.04 5.93 13.09
N PHE A 90 8.01 5.58 13.93
CA PHE A 90 7.78 4.83 15.17
C PHE A 90 8.45 5.46 16.40
N ILE A 91 8.65 6.78 16.39
CA ILE A 91 9.23 7.49 17.54
C ILE A 91 8.17 7.63 18.64
N ILE A 92 8.47 7.10 19.83
CA ILE A 92 7.59 7.22 21.00
C ILE A 92 7.52 8.70 21.39
N GLY A 93 6.30 9.22 21.57
CA GLY A 93 6.08 10.65 21.80
C GLY A 93 6.10 11.51 20.54
N GLY A 94 6.29 10.91 19.35
CA GLY A 94 6.13 11.61 18.08
C GLY A 94 4.69 12.08 17.89
N THR A 95 4.52 13.33 17.44
CA THR A 95 3.22 13.96 17.25
C THR A 95 2.60 13.56 15.93
N TRP A 96 1.29 13.31 15.96
CA TRP A 96 0.49 13.23 14.73
C TRP A 96 0.00 14.64 14.42
N GLU A 97 0.09 15.02 13.16
CA GLU A 97 -0.24 16.36 12.70
C GLU A 97 -1.36 16.28 11.66
N THR A 98 -2.20 17.30 11.64
CA THR A 98 -3.02 17.57 10.47
C THR A 98 -2.11 18.01 9.32
N LYS A 99 -2.52 17.70 8.08
CA LYS A 99 -1.90 18.23 6.86
C LYS A 99 -3.01 18.79 5.99
N GLU A 100 -3.57 19.91 6.42
CA GLU A 100 -4.79 20.50 5.84
C GLU A 100 -4.69 20.75 4.33
N ASP A 101 -3.48 21.07 3.83
CA ASP A 101 -3.21 21.30 2.40
C ASP A 101 -2.92 20.00 1.61
N GLU A 102 -2.83 18.86 2.30
CA GLU A 102 -2.52 17.55 1.72
C GLU A 102 -3.70 16.56 1.79
N VAL A 103 -4.86 17.02 2.25
CA VAL A 103 -6.12 16.26 2.33
C VAL A 103 -7.27 17.05 1.71
N ASN A 104 -8.36 16.36 1.37
CA ASN A 104 -9.61 16.99 0.94
C ASN A 104 -10.11 18.04 1.95
N GLU A 105 -10.80 19.08 1.49
CA GLU A 105 -11.36 20.15 2.33
C GLU A 105 -12.28 19.62 3.45
N ASP A 106 -12.98 18.51 3.20
CA ASP A 106 -13.86 17.86 4.18
C ASP A 106 -13.09 17.06 5.26
N HIS A 107 -11.77 16.91 5.13
CA HIS A 107 -10.93 16.04 5.96
C HIS A 107 -9.78 16.78 6.67
N LYS A 108 -9.83 18.11 6.77
CA LYS A 108 -8.75 18.94 7.36
C LYS A 108 -8.37 18.56 8.79
N ASP A 109 -9.31 18.04 9.57
CA ASP A 109 -9.09 17.63 10.96
C ASP A 109 -8.48 16.22 11.10
N VAL A 110 -8.22 15.52 9.99
CA VAL A 110 -7.62 14.19 10.02
C VAL A 110 -6.16 14.27 10.47
N LEU A 111 -5.85 13.56 11.55
CA LEU A 111 -4.49 13.33 12.00
C LEU A 111 -3.86 12.21 11.16
N LEU A 112 -2.80 12.54 10.44
CA LEU A 112 -2.11 11.56 9.59
C LEU A 112 -1.05 10.81 10.39
N PRO A 113 -1.14 9.46 10.49
CA PRO A 113 -0.12 8.68 11.16
C PRO A 113 1.25 8.86 10.47
N PRO A 114 2.35 9.11 11.21
CA PRO A 114 3.70 9.09 10.66
C PRO A 114 4.00 7.79 9.89
N ARG A 115 3.49 6.65 10.39
CA ARG A 115 3.50 5.38 9.67
C ARG A 115 2.92 5.54 8.26
N ARG A 116 1.69 6.03 8.08
CA ARG A 116 1.07 6.18 6.75
C ARG A 116 1.84 7.18 5.86
N ARG A 117 2.32 8.30 6.45
CA ARG A 117 3.02 9.37 5.73
C ARG A 117 4.32 8.92 5.05
N HIS A 118 5.00 7.95 5.66
CA HIS A 118 6.26 7.40 5.13
C HIS A 118 6.12 5.93 4.72
N MET A 119 4.92 5.52 4.29
CA MET A 119 4.68 4.18 3.78
C MET A 119 5.51 3.86 2.54
N CYS A 120 5.99 2.62 2.43
CA CYS A 120 6.79 2.16 1.31
C CYS A 120 5.95 1.92 0.04
N THR A 121 5.50 3.01 -0.59
CA THR A 121 4.70 3.04 -1.83
C THR A 121 5.39 3.73 -2.99
N SER A 122 6.70 4.02 -2.87
CA SER A 122 7.46 4.80 -3.85
C SER A 122 7.44 4.19 -5.26
N ASN A 123 7.38 2.86 -5.37
CA ASN A 123 7.26 2.19 -6.67
C ASN A 123 5.89 2.43 -7.32
N LEU A 124 4.81 2.44 -6.54
CA LEU A 124 3.44 2.69 -7.02
C LEU A 124 3.25 4.16 -7.45
N GLU A 125 3.92 5.08 -6.76
CA GLU A 125 3.95 6.51 -7.09
C GLU A 125 4.67 6.80 -8.42
N ASN A 126 5.56 5.89 -8.84
CA ASN A 126 6.45 6.11 -9.99
C ASN A 126 6.31 5.03 -11.08
N LEU A 127 5.17 4.35 -11.17
CA LEU A 127 4.93 3.35 -12.22
C LEU A 127 5.12 3.95 -13.62
N ASN A 128 5.73 3.17 -14.51
CA ASN A 128 5.68 3.43 -15.95
C ASN A 128 4.40 2.82 -16.52
N VAL A 129 3.31 3.59 -16.55
CA VAL A 129 2.01 3.13 -17.05
C VAL A 129 2.03 2.72 -18.53
N ASP A 130 3.00 3.22 -19.29
CA ASP A 130 3.21 2.86 -20.70
C ASP A 130 4.12 1.62 -20.88
N SER A 131 4.60 1.01 -19.79
CA SER A 131 5.39 -0.22 -19.87
C SER A 131 4.56 -1.38 -20.41
N SER A 132 5.20 -2.32 -21.10
CA SER A 132 4.56 -3.53 -21.63
C SER A 132 3.79 -4.31 -20.56
N GLY A 133 4.26 -4.31 -19.31
CA GLY A 133 3.56 -4.93 -18.19
C GLY A 133 2.25 -4.22 -17.81
N LEU A 134 2.20 -2.89 -17.88
CA LEU A 134 1.07 -2.08 -17.41
C LEU A 134 0.16 -1.56 -18.53
N SER A 135 0.55 -1.70 -19.79
CA SER A 135 -0.24 -1.27 -20.96
C SER A 135 -0.70 -2.44 -21.85
N SER A 136 -0.64 -3.68 -21.36
CA SER A 136 -0.99 -4.89 -22.11
C SER A 136 -2.04 -5.75 -21.42
N SER A 137 -2.37 -6.90 -22.01
CA SER A 137 -3.23 -7.91 -21.38
C SER A 137 -2.66 -8.54 -20.10
N LYS A 138 -1.42 -8.19 -19.72
CA LYS A 138 -0.77 -8.58 -18.46
C LYS A 138 -0.92 -7.56 -17.34
N VAL A 139 -1.61 -6.43 -17.58
CA VAL A 139 -1.77 -5.33 -16.63
C VAL A 139 -2.18 -5.81 -15.23
N ASN A 140 -3.17 -6.69 -15.12
CA ASN A 140 -3.64 -7.18 -13.82
C ASN A 140 -2.56 -7.99 -13.08
N ASP A 141 -1.85 -8.89 -13.78
CA ASP A 141 -0.80 -9.72 -13.22
C ASP A 141 0.43 -8.88 -12.81
N SER A 142 0.86 -7.97 -13.69
CA SER A 142 2.00 -7.06 -13.45
C SER A 142 1.73 -6.10 -12.30
N PHE A 143 0.55 -5.48 -12.29
CA PHE A 143 0.17 -4.54 -11.26
C PHE A 143 0.10 -5.21 -9.88
N LEU A 144 -0.45 -6.43 -9.79
CA LEU A 144 -0.40 -7.21 -8.55
C LEU A 144 1.03 -7.39 -8.06
N GLY A 145 1.99 -7.64 -8.96
CA GLY A 145 3.41 -7.77 -8.59
C GLY A 145 3.98 -6.52 -7.93
N ASP A 146 3.69 -5.34 -8.46
CA ASP A 146 4.09 -4.05 -7.89
C ASP A 146 3.44 -3.78 -6.52
N VAL A 147 2.16 -4.17 -6.34
CA VAL A 147 1.47 -4.07 -5.04
C VAL A 147 2.07 -5.03 -4.01
N LEU A 148 2.37 -6.27 -4.39
CA LEU A 148 3.00 -7.26 -3.51
C LEU A 148 4.42 -6.82 -3.10
N LEU A 149 5.15 -6.19 -4.02
CA LEU A 149 6.46 -5.64 -3.73
C LEU A 149 6.37 -4.52 -2.68
N ALA A 150 5.46 -3.56 -2.84
CA ALA A 150 5.21 -2.51 -1.85
C ALA A 150 4.85 -3.09 -0.48
N ALA A 151 3.90 -4.05 -0.44
CA ALA A 151 3.47 -4.70 0.80
C ALA A 151 4.60 -5.46 1.51
N LYS A 152 5.45 -6.17 0.75
CA LYS A 152 6.63 -6.86 1.30
C LYS A 152 7.59 -5.89 1.97
N TYR A 153 7.93 -4.81 1.29
CA TYR A 153 8.90 -3.84 1.79
C TYR A 153 8.36 -3.07 2.98
N GLU A 154 7.08 -2.70 2.96
CA GLU A 154 6.40 -2.11 4.12
C GLU A 154 6.41 -3.06 5.33
N GLY A 155 6.08 -4.34 5.13
CA GLY A 155 6.13 -5.33 6.21
C GLY A 155 7.54 -5.53 6.77
N GLY A 156 8.55 -5.61 5.89
CA GLY A 156 9.95 -5.70 6.29
C GLY A 156 10.42 -4.46 7.06
N TYR A 157 9.99 -3.27 6.62
CA TYR A 157 10.28 -2.01 7.30
C TYR A 157 9.71 -1.99 8.73
N ILE A 158 8.41 -2.31 8.87
CA ILE A 158 7.73 -2.34 10.17
C ILE A 158 8.42 -3.32 11.10
N LYS A 159 8.69 -4.54 10.62
CA LYS A 159 9.35 -5.59 11.40
C LYS A 159 10.69 -5.08 11.92
N ASN A 160 11.58 -4.62 11.03
CA ASN A 160 12.94 -4.25 11.40
C ASN A 160 12.97 -3.07 12.40
N ASN A 161 12.07 -2.09 12.27
CA ASN A 161 12.06 -0.91 13.14
C ASN A 161 11.33 -1.09 14.48
N LEU A 162 10.60 -2.19 14.64
CA LEU A 162 9.89 -2.53 15.88
C LEU A 162 10.45 -3.78 16.56
N SER A 163 11.27 -4.60 15.89
CA SER A 163 11.89 -5.80 16.48
C SER A 163 12.73 -5.47 17.71
N ASP A 164 13.52 -4.40 17.68
CA ASP A 164 14.34 -3.97 18.82
C ASP A 164 13.51 -3.43 19.99
N LYS A 165 12.22 -3.16 19.77
CA LYS A 165 11.28 -2.69 20.80
C LYS A 165 10.53 -3.84 21.49
N GLY A 166 10.74 -5.09 21.06
CA GLY A 166 10.35 -6.29 21.80
C GLY A 166 8.86 -6.62 21.84
N ASP A 167 8.03 -6.06 20.95
CA ASP A 167 6.58 -6.28 20.94
C ASP A 167 6.08 -6.82 19.59
N ASP A 168 5.99 -8.15 19.49
CA ASP A 168 5.39 -8.85 18.35
C ASP A 168 3.94 -8.42 18.09
N THR A 169 3.21 -8.01 19.15
CA THR A 169 1.83 -7.51 19.03
C THR A 169 1.81 -6.15 18.34
N ALA A 170 2.75 -5.27 18.68
CA ALA A 170 2.90 -3.97 18.01
C ALA A 170 3.25 -4.15 16.52
N ILE A 171 4.15 -5.08 16.19
CA ILE A 171 4.50 -5.42 14.81
C ILE A 171 3.26 -5.86 14.04
N CYS A 172 2.53 -6.85 14.57
CA CYS A 172 1.32 -7.37 13.92
C CYS A 172 0.25 -6.28 13.76
N THR A 173 0.10 -5.40 14.75
CA THR A 173 -0.86 -4.31 14.73
C THR A 173 -0.49 -3.26 13.67
N ALA A 174 0.77 -2.84 13.61
CA ALA A 174 1.25 -1.92 12.57
C ALA A 174 1.14 -2.52 11.16
N MET A 175 1.39 -3.82 11.01
CA MET A 175 1.18 -4.54 9.74
C MET A 175 -0.30 -4.56 9.34
N LYS A 176 -1.23 -4.84 10.28
CA LYS A 176 -2.68 -4.80 10.02
C LYS A 176 -3.14 -3.42 9.54
N TYR A 177 -2.68 -2.35 10.18
CA TYR A 177 -3.01 -1.00 9.73
C TYR A 177 -2.42 -0.68 8.36
N SER A 178 -1.20 -1.11 8.08
CA SER A 178 -0.58 -0.86 6.76
C SER A 178 -1.24 -1.67 5.66
N PHE A 179 -1.71 -2.87 5.94
CA PHE A 179 -2.55 -3.65 5.02
C PHE A 179 -3.87 -2.93 4.70
N ALA A 180 -4.54 -2.39 5.72
CA ALA A 180 -5.78 -1.63 5.51
C ALA A 180 -5.55 -0.37 4.66
N ASP A 181 -4.53 0.41 4.99
CA ASP A 181 -4.14 1.61 4.23
C ASP A 181 -3.80 1.29 2.77
N ILE A 182 -2.98 0.25 2.51
CA ILE A 182 -2.70 -0.19 1.12
C ILE A 182 -4.02 -0.53 0.42
N GLY A 183 -4.93 -1.23 1.10
CA GLY A 183 -6.25 -1.52 0.56
C GLY A 183 -7.05 -0.25 0.24
N ASP A 184 -7.03 0.77 1.09
CA ASP A 184 -7.72 2.05 0.85
C ASP A 184 -7.04 2.86 -0.28
N ILE A 185 -5.71 2.86 -0.36
CA ILE A 185 -4.95 3.44 -1.48
C ILE A 185 -5.41 2.83 -2.81
N ILE A 186 -5.42 1.49 -2.91
CA ILE A 186 -5.77 0.77 -4.14
C ILE A 186 -7.24 0.99 -4.53
N ARG A 187 -8.13 1.16 -3.53
CA ARG A 187 -9.57 1.40 -3.75
C ARG A 187 -9.92 2.89 -3.96
N GLY A 188 -8.94 3.80 -3.90
CA GLY A 188 -9.18 5.24 -3.99
C GLY A 188 -9.94 5.82 -2.80
N LYS A 189 -9.77 5.24 -1.61
CA LYS A 189 -10.42 5.62 -0.34
C LYS A 189 -9.47 6.22 0.70
N ASP A 190 -8.17 6.26 0.41
CA ASP A 190 -7.18 6.86 1.29
C ASP A 190 -7.44 8.36 1.45
N LEU A 191 -7.40 8.84 2.69
CA LEU A 191 -7.74 10.23 3.01
C LEU A 191 -6.60 11.22 2.76
N TRP A 192 -5.36 10.74 2.56
CA TRP A 192 -4.20 11.58 2.29
C TRP A 192 -4.04 11.82 0.78
N ASP A 193 -5.03 12.46 0.18
CA ASP A 193 -5.27 12.47 -1.26
C ASP A 193 -4.76 13.73 -1.99
N GLN A 194 -4.39 14.80 -1.29
CA GLN A 194 -3.90 16.03 -1.92
C GLN A 194 -2.37 16.17 -1.96
N ASN A 195 -1.63 15.30 -1.27
CA ASN A 195 -0.18 15.24 -1.39
C ASN A 195 0.25 14.91 -2.84
N ARG A 196 1.29 15.57 -3.35
CA ARG A 196 1.77 15.39 -4.73
C ARG A 196 2.05 13.93 -5.10
N ASP A 197 2.75 13.19 -4.23
CA ASP A 197 3.14 11.81 -4.51
C ASP A 197 1.91 10.89 -4.52
N VAL A 198 0.98 11.12 -3.59
CA VAL A 198 -0.27 10.34 -3.51
C VAL A 198 -1.20 10.66 -4.69
N LYS A 199 -1.29 11.92 -5.13
CA LYS A 199 -2.01 12.30 -6.36
C LYS A 199 -1.46 11.55 -7.57
N GLN A 200 -0.13 11.55 -7.75
CA GLN A 200 0.51 10.84 -8.85
C GLN A 200 0.21 9.34 -8.80
N LEU A 201 0.28 8.74 -7.61
CA LEU A 201 -0.10 7.35 -7.42
C LEU A 201 -1.55 7.12 -7.86
N GLN A 202 -2.50 7.95 -7.40
CA GLN A 202 -3.91 7.80 -7.76
C GLN A 202 -4.18 8.01 -9.25
N GLU A 203 -3.44 8.90 -9.93
CA GLU A 203 -3.50 9.07 -11.39
C GLU A 203 -2.98 7.82 -12.13
N ASN A 204 -1.89 7.22 -11.65
CA ASN A 204 -1.37 5.96 -12.19
C ASN A 204 -2.42 4.85 -12.03
N LEU A 205 -3.05 4.74 -10.84
CA LEU A 205 -4.11 3.75 -10.60
C LEU A 205 -5.30 3.96 -11.52
N LYS A 206 -5.78 5.21 -11.68
CA LYS A 206 -6.87 5.51 -12.62
C LYS A 206 -6.51 5.07 -14.03
N THR A 207 -5.27 5.28 -14.47
CA THR A 207 -4.80 4.87 -15.80
C THR A 207 -4.77 3.34 -15.96
N ILE A 208 -4.35 2.61 -14.92
CA ILE A 208 -4.24 1.15 -14.90
C ILE A 208 -5.60 0.46 -14.88
N PHE A 209 -6.58 1.04 -14.17
CA PHE A 209 -7.91 0.46 -13.98
C PHE A 209 -8.96 0.94 -15.00
N TRP A 210 -8.62 1.87 -15.90
CA TRP A 210 -9.49 2.38 -16.96
C TRP A 210 -9.52 1.44 -18.17
#